data_AF-A0A7J6ALW6-F1
#
_entry.id   AF-A0A7J6ALW6-F1
#
_cell.length_a   1.000
_cell.length_b   1.000
_cell.length_c   1.000
_cell.angle_alpha   90.00
_cell.angle_beta   90.00
_cell.angle_gamma   90.00
#
_symmetry.space_group_name_H-M   'P 1'
#
loop_
_entity.id
_entity.type
_entity.pdbx_description
1 polymer ?
#
loop_
_entity_poly.entity_id
_entity_poly.type
_entity_poly.pdbx_seq_one_letter_code
_entity_poly.pdbx_strand_id
1 'polypeptide(L)'
;MATDTISACTGSNLLQPISEIINLPLDQVNFVACQLCALFSAFCFRLYLHPSKTSPFVRHVVATLLGFYFALFCFGWYSLHFLVQSGITYGIMILAGVEHMHKYCLVFALAYLGFCQITRVYVFDYGMYSADFTGPMMVITQKITSMAFEIHDGMARKEDQLNQGQKLLAIRRMPSLLEYFSYNCNFMGILAGPTCSYNDYIAFIEGKPCRHREQESNGRLQGKTRLNDPSPNMEVIRKLATCFFSLLVFLSVCKVFPVERNIDDDFIATTPFYAQVVYLYLSMLTTRPKYYFVWTLADAINNAAGFGFNGYDSDGVPRWDLISNLRIMNIELATSFKVFLDNWNIQTAHWLKRVCYERCPYNPTAATFILSAMWHGAYPGYYLTFLTGIVVTLAARAVRHNVRPYFLGSPAHKQIYDVITWASTQIAICYTVVPFVLLSVGPSLKFYRSWYFSVHIGCVLLAIALPVKPRHLRLKEQHSLISTRTASSDSQKPKTT
;
A
#
# COMPACT_ATOMS: atom_id res chain seq x y z
N MET A 1 32.06 -32.98 -8.65
CA MET A 1 31.39 -32.64 -7.39
C MET A 1 30.63 -31.35 -7.62
N ALA A 2 29.35 -31.48 -7.93
CA ALA A 2 28.45 -30.34 -8.03
C ALA A 2 28.20 -29.83 -6.61
N THR A 3 28.54 -28.58 -6.35
CA THR A 3 28.16 -27.91 -5.11
C THR A 3 26.67 -27.64 -5.17
N ASP A 4 25.90 -28.52 -4.52
CA ASP A 4 24.52 -28.28 -4.10
C ASP A 4 24.47 -26.99 -3.27
N THR A 5 24.23 -25.87 -3.93
CA THR A 5 23.89 -24.62 -3.27
C THR A 5 22.39 -24.68 -3.02
N ILE A 6 22.02 -25.42 -1.97
CA ILE A 6 20.72 -25.26 -1.31
C ILE A 6 20.65 -23.77 -1.00
N SER A 7 19.75 -23.04 -1.68
CA SER A 7 19.44 -21.64 -1.37
C SER A 7 19.14 -21.55 0.12
N ALA A 8 20.12 -21.11 0.91
CA ALA A 8 20.03 -21.14 2.36
C ALA A 8 18.91 -20.20 2.80
N CYS A 9 17.80 -20.77 3.28
CA CYS A 9 16.76 -20.00 3.93
C CYS A 9 17.42 -19.20 5.06
N THR A 10 17.27 -17.88 5.05
CA THR A 10 17.88 -17.02 6.08
C THR A 10 17.20 -17.15 7.43
N GLY A 11 15.98 -17.72 7.45
CA GLY A 11 15.17 -17.94 8.65
C GLY A 11 15.32 -19.33 9.25
N SER A 12 14.27 -19.77 9.94
CA SER A 12 14.23 -21.08 10.60
C SER A 12 14.18 -22.24 9.61
N ASN A 13 14.95 -23.30 9.87
CA ASN A 13 14.88 -24.56 9.11
C ASN A 13 13.87 -25.56 9.70
N LEU A 14 13.11 -25.17 10.72
CA LEU A 14 12.19 -26.06 11.44
C LEU A 14 11.11 -26.67 10.53
N LEU A 15 10.64 -25.91 9.53
CA LEU A 15 9.57 -26.34 8.63
C LEU A 15 10.09 -26.95 7.32
N GLN A 16 11.38 -27.29 7.24
CA GLN A 16 11.99 -27.96 6.08
C GLN A 16 11.22 -29.22 5.64
N PRO A 17 10.80 -30.13 6.56
CA PRO A 17 10.03 -31.31 6.14
C PRO A 17 8.70 -30.95 5.47
N ILE A 18 8.04 -29.89 5.92
CA ILE A 18 6.77 -29.44 5.34
C ILE A 18 7.01 -28.84 3.95
N SER A 19 8.06 -28.02 3.80
CA SER A 19 8.48 -27.43 2.53
C SER A 19 8.74 -28.49 1.46
N GLU A 20 9.41 -29.57 1.82
CA GLU A 20 9.68 -30.71 0.94
C GLU A 20 8.40 -31.46 0.56
N ILE A 21 7.49 -31.69 1.50
CA ILE A 21 6.20 -32.38 1.25
C ILE A 21 5.31 -31.61 0.27
N ILE A 22 5.21 -30.29 0.43
CA ILE A 22 4.31 -29.46 -0.39
C ILE A 22 4.99 -28.86 -1.64
N ASN A 23 6.30 -29.10 -1.80
CA ASN A 23 7.12 -28.59 -2.89
C ASN A 23 7.02 -27.06 -3.05
N LEU A 24 7.16 -26.33 -1.93
CA LEU A 24 7.22 -24.87 -1.89
C LEU A 24 8.52 -24.41 -1.21
N PRO A 25 9.11 -23.28 -1.64
CA PRO A 25 10.30 -22.71 -0.99
C PRO A 25 10.10 -22.50 0.52
N LEU A 26 11.11 -22.88 1.33
CA LEU A 26 11.02 -22.84 2.80
C LEU A 26 10.72 -21.44 3.35
N ASP A 27 11.25 -20.38 2.74
CA ASP A 27 10.98 -18.99 3.10
C ASP A 27 9.49 -18.64 2.96
N GLN A 28 8.83 -19.12 1.90
CA GLN A 28 7.38 -18.94 1.71
C GLN A 28 6.57 -19.75 2.73
N VAL A 29 7.00 -20.97 3.05
CA VAL A 29 6.36 -21.80 4.08
C VAL A 29 6.47 -21.14 5.46
N ASN A 30 7.66 -20.68 5.83
CA ASN A 30 7.90 -19.95 7.07
C ASN A 30 7.02 -18.70 7.14
N PHE A 31 6.96 -17.93 6.07
CA PHE A 31 6.15 -16.71 6.00
C PHE A 31 4.66 -17.01 6.23
N VAL A 32 4.09 -18.00 5.54
CA VAL A 32 2.67 -18.36 5.68
C VAL A 32 2.38 -18.94 7.07
N ALA A 33 3.22 -19.86 7.56
CA ALA A 33 3.08 -20.41 8.90
C ALA A 33 3.10 -19.31 9.97
N CYS A 34 4.01 -18.34 9.82
CA CYS A 34 4.13 -17.23 10.74
C CYS A 34 2.90 -16.30 10.71
N GLN A 35 2.32 -16.03 9.54
CA GLN A 35 1.06 -15.27 9.42
C GLN A 35 -0.12 -16.01 10.09
N LEU A 36 -0.20 -17.34 9.97
CA LEU A 36 -1.22 -18.15 10.66
C LEU A 36 -1.02 -18.14 12.18
N CYS A 37 0.22 -18.25 12.66
CA CYS A 37 0.54 -18.07 14.08
C CYS A 37 0.20 -16.66 14.57
N ALA A 38 0.48 -15.63 13.78
CA ALA A 38 0.12 -14.25 14.08
C ALA A 38 -1.40 -14.05 14.16
N LEU A 39 -2.18 -14.71 13.30
CA LEU A 39 -3.65 -14.70 13.38
C LEU A 39 -4.14 -15.32 14.70
N PHE A 40 -3.58 -16.46 15.10
CA PHE A 40 -3.89 -17.06 16.40
C PHE A 40 -3.50 -16.13 17.56
N SER A 41 -2.27 -15.59 17.53
CA SER A 41 -1.80 -14.62 18.52
C SER A 41 -2.67 -13.37 18.57
N ALA A 42 -3.25 -12.92 17.46
CA ALA A 42 -4.16 -11.78 17.39
C ALA A 42 -5.45 -12.03 18.19
N PHE A 43 -6.07 -13.21 18.04
CA PHE A 43 -7.21 -13.58 18.88
C PHE A 43 -6.84 -13.64 20.36
N CYS A 44 -5.70 -14.23 20.71
CA CYS A 44 -5.21 -14.24 22.09
C CYS A 44 -4.97 -12.82 22.63
N PHE A 45 -4.37 -11.94 21.81
CA PHE A 45 -4.10 -10.55 22.15
C PHE A 45 -5.40 -9.79 22.42
N ARG A 46 -6.45 -10.03 21.64
CA ARG A 46 -7.76 -9.43 21.87
C ARG A 46 -8.44 -9.95 23.12
N LEU A 47 -8.45 -11.27 23.35
CA LEU A 47 -9.22 -11.89 24.44
C LEU A 47 -8.57 -11.73 25.81
N TYR A 48 -7.25 -11.93 25.90
CA TYR A 48 -6.50 -11.95 27.15
C TYR A 48 -5.85 -10.60 27.45
N LEU A 49 -5.34 -9.90 26.44
CA LEU A 49 -4.65 -8.63 26.62
C LEU A 49 -5.53 -7.42 26.32
N HIS A 50 -6.86 -7.54 26.34
CA HIS A 50 -7.80 -6.45 26.08
C HIS A 50 -7.45 -5.17 26.88
N PRO A 51 -7.60 -3.95 26.32
CA PRO A 51 -7.24 -2.70 27.02
C PRO A 51 -7.95 -2.50 28.37
N SER A 52 -9.15 -3.08 28.56
CA SER A 52 -9.86 -3.02 29.84
C SER A 52 -9.27 -3.94 30.93
N LYS A 53 -8.43 -4.91 30.57
CA LYS A 53 -7.85 -5.91 31.48
C LYS A 53 -6.34 -5.73 31.67
N THR A 54 -5.66 -5.08 30.74
CA THR A 54 -4.20 -5.07 30.65
C THR A 54 -3.68 -3.66 30.40
N SER A 55 -2.56 -3.30 31.04
CA SER A 55 -1.95 -1.98 30.86
C SER A 55 -1.41 -1.78 29.43
N PRO A 56 -1.39 -0.52 28.93
CA PRO A 56 -0.80 -0.22 27.63
C PRO A 56 0.67 -0.66 27.51
N PHE A 57 1.43 -0.57 28.61
CA PHE A 57 2.82 -1.03 28.67
C PHE A 57 2.96 -2.50 28.28
N VAL A 58 2.17 -3.40 28.91
CA VAL A 58 2.23 -4.83 28.63
C VAL A 58 1.80 -5.11 27.19
N ARG A 59 0.74 -4.45 26.70
CA ARG A 59 0.28 -4.57 25.31
C ARG A 59 1.38 -4.17 24.31
N HIS A 60 2.10 -3.07 24.55
CA HIS A 60 3.24 -2.66 23.73
C HIS A 60 4.37 -3.68 23.75
N VAL A 61 4.78 -4.14 24.93
CA VAL A 61 5.86 -5.11 25.08
C VAL A 61 5.53 -6.41 24.37
N VAL A 62 4.35 -6.99 24.60
CA VAL A 62 3.93 -8.23 23.95
C VAL A 62 3.85 -8.05 22.43
N ALA A 63 3.27 -6.95 21.95
CA ALA A 63 3.15 -6.71 20.52
C ALA A 63 4.51 -6.62 19.83
N THR A 64 5.48 -5.97 20.49
CA THR A 64 6.86 -5.80 20.00
C THR A 64 7.64 -7.12 20.02
N LEU A 65 7.61 -7.84 21.14
CA LEU A 65 8.37 -9.08 21.31
C LEU A 65 7.87 -10.19 20.37
N LEU A 66 6.55 -10.34 20.22
CA LEU A 66 5.99 -11.28 19.25
C LEU A 66 6.37 -10.91 17.81
N GLY A 67 6.34 -9.61 17.48
CA GLY A 67 6.71 -9.18 16.14
C GLY A 67 8.18 -9.43 15.83
N PHE A 68 9.07 -9.16 16.78
CA PHE A 68 10.48 -9.47 16.64
C PHE A 68 10.75 -10.98 16.56
N TYR A 69 10.05 -11.79 17.37
CA TYR A 69 10.11 -13.24 17.27
C TYR A 69 9.71 -13.76 15.89
N PHE A 70 8.59 -13.26 15.34
CA PHE A 70 8.15 -13.60 13.99
C PHE A 70 9.13 -13.15 12.90
N ALA A 71 9.73 -11.98 13.05
CA ALA A 71 10.79 -11.52 12.16
C ALA A 71 12.04 -12.42 12.22
N LEU A 72 12.50 -12.79 13.41
CA LEU A 72 13.62 -13.73 13.59
C LEU A 72 13.31 -15.11 13.01
N PHE A 73 12.09 -15.62 13.20
CA PHE A 73 11.68 -16.90 12.66
C PHE A 73 11.72 -16.92 11.13
N CYS A 74 11.20 -15.87 10.48
CA CYS A 74 11.16 -15.80 9.02
C CYS A 74 12.50 -15.43 8.39
N PHE A 75 13.29 -14.57 9.01
CA PHE A 75 14.46 -13.93 8.37
C PHE A 75 15.79 -14.10 9.11
N GLY A 76 15.79 -14.76 10.28
CA GLY A 76 16.98 -14.96 11.10
C GLY A 76 17.64 -13.64 11.48
N TRP A 77 18.97 -13.60 11.44
CA TRP A 77 19.76 -12.43 11.83
C TRP A 77 19.53 -11.19 10.96
N TYR A 78 19.00 -11.34 9.74
CA TYR A 78 18.65 -10.19 8.91
C TYR A 78 17.53 -9.34 9.52
N SER A 79 16.73 -9.89 10.43
CA SER A 79 15.75 -9.11 11.22
C SER A 79 16.40 -8.00 12.06
N LEU A 80 17.71 -8.08 12.35
CA LEU A 80 18.44 -6.99 13.00
C LEU A 80 18.44 -5.70 12.17
N HIS A 81 18.36 -5.78 10.84
CA HIS A 81 18.21 -4.60 9.99
C HIS A 81 16.95 -3.79 10.34
N PHE A 82 15.90 -4.43 10.87
CA PHE A 82 14.67 -3.76 11.27
C PHE A 82 14.90 -2.87 12.50
N LEU A 83 15.72 -3.37 13.44
CA LEU A 83 16.13 -2.64 14.64
C LEU A 83 17.13 -1.54 14.31
N VAL A 84 18.09 -1.79 13.42
CA VAL A 84 19.07 -0.78 12.98
C VAL A 84 18.37 0.37 12.28
N GLN A 85 17.49 0.06 11.31
CA GLN A 85 16.73 1.08 10.60
C GLN A 85 15.88 1.89 11.56
N SER A 86 15.10 1.23 12.42
CA SER A 86 14.20 1.90 13.36
C SER A 86 14.98 2.70 14.42
N GLY A 87 16.06 2.16 14.96
CA GLY A 87 16.86 2.78 16.02
C GLY A 87 17.60 4.02 15.55
N ILE A 88 18.24 3.98 14.38
CA ILE A 88 18.94 5.15 13.84
C ILE A 88 17.95 6.27 13.50
N THR A 89 16.81 5.96 12.88
CA THR A 89 15.81 7.00 12.58
C THR A 89 15.18 7.57 13.83
N TYR A 90 14.99 6.79 14.89
CA TYR A 90 14.57 7.34 16.18
C TYR A 90 15.63 8.29 16.76
N GLY A 91 16.91 7.92 16.70
CA GLY A 91 18.02 8.80 17.06
C GLY A 91 17.99 10.12 16.27
N ILE A 92 17.76 10.06 14.95
CA ILE A 92 17.59 11.25 14.10
C ILE A 92 16.41 12.10 14.57
N MET A 93 15.27 11.50 14.91
CA MET A 93 14.09 12.25 15.39
C MET A 93 14.37 13.00 16.70
N ILE A 94 15.16 12.41 17.61
CA ILE A 94 15.51 13.04 18.89
C ILE A 94 16.56 14.13 18.71
N LEU A 95 17.53 13.96 17.80
CA LEU A 95 18.71 14.83 17.69
C LEU A 95 18.55 15.98 16.68
N ALA A 96 17.83 15.78 15.57
CA ALA A 96 17.85 16.72 14.43
C ALA A 96 16.85 17.88 14.53
N GLY A 97 16.04 17.92 15.58
CA GLY A 97 14.97 18.90 15.78
C GLY A 97 13.76 18.70 14.86
N VAL A 98 12.60 19.17 15.32
CA VAL A 98 11.29 18.95 14.67
C VAL A 98 11.19 19.56 13.26
N GLU A 99 11.98 20.58 12.95
CA GLU A 99 11.99 21.26 11.65
C GLU A 99 12.58 20.42 10.51
N HIS A 100 13.58 19.59 10.80
CA HIS A 100 14.36 18.90 9.75
C HIS A 100 14.29 17.38 9.82
N MET A 101 13.91 16.81 10.97
CA MET A 101 13.95 15.36 11.19
C MET A 101 13.22 14.53 10.12
N HIS A 102 12.11 15.02 9.57
CA HIS A 102 11.33 14.30 8.56
C HIS A 102 12.12 14.09 7.26
N LYS A 103 12.94 15.08 6.86
CA LYS A 103 13.80 15.00 5.67
C LYS A 103 14.92 14.00 5.91
N TYR A 104 15.60 14.10 7.05
CA TYR A 104 16.69 13.18 7.38
C TYR A 104 16.21 11.75 7.57
N CYS A 105 15.06 11.54 8.22
CA CYS A 105 14.44 10.22 8.33
C CYS A 105 14.08 9.65 6.96
N LEU A 106 13.51 10.46 6.05
CA LEU A 106 13.18 10.03 4.70
C LEU A 106 14.44 9.60 3.93
N VAL A 107 15.48 10.44 3.93
CA VAL A 107 16.74 10.16 3.25
C VAL A 107 17.41 8.91 3.82
N PHE A 108 17.58 8.82 5.14
CA PHE A 108 18.22 7.68 5.77
C PHE A 108 17.42 6.39 5.57
N ALA A 109 16.11 6.40 5.81
CA ALA A 109 15.29 5.20 5.71
C ALA A 109 15.27 4.64 4.28
N LEU A 110 15.16 5.50 3.25
CA LEU A 110 15.23 5.07 1.85
C LEU A 110 16.64 4.63 1.45
N ALA A 111 17.69 5.34 1.88
CA ALA A 111 19.07 4.97 1.58
C ALA A 111 19.45 3.62 2.20
N TYR A 112 19.06 3.39 3.46
CA TYR A 112 19.32 2.13 4.14
C TYR A 112 18.52 0.96 3.54
N LEU A 113 17.23 1.18 3.23
CA LEU A 113 16.42 0.21 2.49
C LEU A 113 17.07 -0.11 1.13
N GLY A 114 17.46 0.91 0.37
CA GLY A 114 18.12 0.76 -0.92
C GLY A 114 19.44 -0.01 -0.80
N PHE A 115 20.26 0.28 0.21
CA PHE A 115 21.48 -0.48 0.49
C PHE A 115 21.20 -1.97 0.74
N CYS A 116 20.21 -2.30 1.56
CA CYS A 116 19.81 -3.69 1.80
C CYS A 116 19.25 -4.37 0.54
N GLN A 117 18.44 -3.67 -0.25
CA GLN A 117 17.90 -4.19 -1.51
C GLN A 117 19.00 -4.39 -2.56
N ILE A 118 19.96 -3.48 -2.67
CA ILE A 118 21.13 -3.60 -3.56
C ILE A 118 21.99 -4.78 -3.13
N THR A 119 22.34 -4.84 -1.84
CA THR A 119 23.09 -5.97 -1.27
C THR A 119 22.37 -7.27 -1.60
N ARG A 120 21.04 -7.29 -1.48
CA ARG A 120 20.26 -8.47 -1.81
C ARG A 120 20.39 -8.87 -3.28
N VAL A 121 20.31 -7.92 -4.21
CA VAL A 121 20.41 -8.18 -5.66
C VAL A 121 21.78 -8.74 -6.06
N TYR A 122 22.86 -8.34 -5.36
CA TYR A 122 24.22 -8.77 -5.67
C TYR A 122 24.69 -9.99 -4.86
N VAL A 123 24.10 -10.24 -3.69
CA VAL A 123 24.49 -11.33 -2.78
C VAL A 123 23.54 -12.54 -2.88
N PHE A 124 22.24 -12.31 -3.15
CA PHE A 124 21.26 -13.38 -3.38
C PHE A 124 20.88 -13.43 -4.87
N ASP A 125 20.61 -14.64 -5.36
CA ASP A 125 20.41 -14.92 -6.79
C ASP A 125 19.49 -13.89 -7.49
N TYR A 126 20.04 -13.25 -8.52
CA TYR A 126 19.36 -12.24 -9.32
C TYR A 126 18.08 -12.81 -9.94
N GLY A 127 16.94 -12.18 -9.69
CA GLY A 127 15.68 -12.50 -10.36
C GLY A 127 14.77 -13.50 -9.65
N MET A 128 15.16 -14.05 -8.49
CA MET A 128 14.26 -14.90 -7.71
C MET A 128 13.33 -14.08 -6.79
N TYR A 129 12.03 -14.38 -6.85
CA TYR A 129 11.00 -13.78 -6.00
C TYR A 129 10.93 -14.54 -4.67
N SER A 130 11.84 -14.22 -3.73
CA SER A 130 11.83 -14.78 -2.38
C SER A 130 11.04 -13.90 -1.41
N ALA A 131 10.47 -14.52 -0.37
CA ALA A 131 9.93 -13.82 0.78
C ALA A 131 11.11 -13.34 1.65
N ASP A 132 11.72 -12.22 1.25
CA ASP A 132 12.94 -11.72 1.87
C ASP A 132 12.71 -10.60 2.91
N PHE A 133 13.74 -10.35 3.71
CA PHE A 133 13.70 -9.40 4.84
C PHE A 133 13.47 -7.95 4.42
N THR A 134 13.72 -7.58 3.16
CA THR A 134 13.50 -6.20 2.68
C THR A 134 12.02 -5.87 2.53
N GLY A 135 11.12 -6.86 2.38
CA GLY A 135 9.67 -6.64 2.38
C GLY A 135 9.15 -6.00 3.68
N PRO A 136 9.42 -6.57 4.86
CA PRO A 136 9.19 -5.92 6.15
C PRO A 136 9.85 -4.53 6.28
N MET A 137 11.09 -4.37 5.79
CA MET A 137 11.79 -3.07 5.83
C MET A 137 11.06 -2.01 5.01
N MET A 138 10.44 -2.39 3.89
CA MET A 138 9.61 -1.49 3.10
C MET A 138 8.43 -0.96 3.94
N VAL A 139 7.75 -1.81 4.70
CA VAL A 139 6.64 -1.43 5.61
C VAL A 139 7.15 -0.52 6.74
N ILE A 140 8.27 -0.87 7.36
CA ILE A 140 8.91 -0.07 8.42
C ILE A 140 9.31 1.31 7.89
N THR A 141 9.88 1.40 6.69
CA THR A 141 10.23 2.67 6.02
C THR A 141 9.01 3.58 5.90
N GLN A 142 7.86 3.04 5.51
CA GLN A 142 6.62 3.80 5.39
C GLN A 142 6.13 4.32 6.75
N LYS A 143 6.17 3.48 7.77
CA LYS A 143 5.80 3.81 9.15
C LYS A 143 6.68 4.93 9.73
N ILE A 144 8.00 4.75 9.69
CA ILE A 144 8.98 5.72 10.19
C ILE A 144 8.81 7.07 9.51
N THR A 145 8.78 7.07 8.17
CA THR A 145 8.73 8.33 7.42
C THR A 145 7.39 9.02 7.57
N SER A 146 6.26 8.29 7.56
CA SER A 146 4.94 8.87 7.85
C SER A 146 4.94 9.55 9.21
N MET A 147 5.39 8.85 10.25
CA MET A 147 5.46 9.39 11.61
C MET A 147 6.34 10.64 11.69
N ALA A 148 7.52 10.63 11.08
CA ALA A 148 8.43 11.77 11.12
C ALA A 148 7.79 13.03 10.51
N PHE A 149 7.11 12.86 9.38
CA PHE A 149 6.35 13.92 8.73
C PHE A 149 5.14 14.37 9.54
N GLU A 150 4.42 13.45 10.18
CA GLU A 150 3.24 13.73 11.01
C GLU A 150 3.61 14.45 12.32
N ILE A 151 4.78 14.16 12.91
CA ILE A 151 5.35 14.92 14.03
C ILE A 151 5.77 16.33 13.58
N HIS A 152 6.45 16.46 12.43
CA HIS A 152 6.80 17.77 11.89
C HIS A 152 5.55 18.64 11.67
N ASP A 153 4.50 18.07 11.06
CA ASP A 153 3.23 18.77 10.88
C ASP A 153 2.59 19.17 12.21
N GLY A 154 2.72 18.34 13.26
CA GLY A 154 2.12 18.61 14.56
C GLY A 154 2.91 19.54 15.50
N MET A 155 4.24 19.55 15.42
CA MET A 155 5.10 20.24 16.39
C MET A 155 5.86 21.45 15.81
N ALA A 156 6.08 21.50 14.48
CA ALA A 156 6.80 22.60 13.83
C ALA A 156 5.86 23.53 13.03
N ARG A 157 4.79 22.99 12.43
CA ARG A 157 3.91 23.77 11.56
C ARG A 157 2.71 24.36 12.31
N LYS A 158 2.27 25.54 11.89
CA LYS A 158 1.05 26.17 12.39
C LYS A 158 -0.19 25.49 11.81
N GLU A 159 -1.26 25.44 12.59
CA GLU A 159 -2.46 24.68 12.22
C GLU A 159 -3.21 25.25 11.00
N ASP A 160 -3.16 26.56 10.78
CA ASP A 160 -3.70 27.23 9.59
C ASP A 160 -3.00 26.83 8.28
N GLN A 161 -1.76 26.34 8.37
CA GLN A 161 -0.97 25.88 7.23
C GLN A 161 -1.22 24.41 6.88
N LEU A 162 -1.90 23.66 7.75
CA LEU A 162 -2.16 22.24 7.58
C LEU A 162 -3.43 22.01 6.77
N ASN A 163 -3.38 21.06 5.83
CA ASN A 163 -4.60 20.56 5.20
C ASN A 163 -5.39 19.67 6.19
N GLN A 164 -6.67 19.39 5.89
CA GLN A 164 -7.52 18.63 6.82
C GLN A 164 -6.95 17.24 7.19
N GLY A 165 -6.33 16.54 6.23
CA GLY A 165 -5.70 15.25 6.48
C GLY A 165 -4.48 15.36 7.39
N GLN A 166 -3.64 16.38 7.18
CA GLN A 166 -2.48 16.67 8.02
C GLN A 166 -2.90 17.02 9.45
N LYS A 167 -3.99 17.77 9.65
CA LYS A 167 -4.54 18.07 10.98
C LYS A 167 -4.95 16.81 11.73
N LEU A 168 -5.63 15.88 11.05
CA LEU A 168 -6.11 14.64 11.65
C LEU A 168 -4.96 13.70 12.04
N LEU A 169 -3.89 13.68 11.25
CA LEU A 169 -2.74 12.80 11.45
C LEU A 169 -1.62 13.45 12.29
N ALA A 170 -1.69 14.75 12.56
CA ALA A 170 -0.67 15.48 13.29
C ALA A 170 -0.35 14.84 14.65
N ILE A 171 0.93 14.58 14.88
CA ILE A 171 1.44 14.04 16.15
C ILE A 171 1.98 15.20 16.96
N ARG A 172 1.37 15.45 18.13
CA ARG A 172 1.67 16.61 18.99
C ARG A 172 2.61 16.29 20.16
N ARG A 173 3.05 15.04 20.29
CA ARG A 173 4.01 14.58 21.31
C ARG A 173 5.04 13.65 20.69
N MET A 174 6.29 13.73 21.12
CA MET A 174 7.28 12.72 20.73
C MET A 174 6.90 11.35 21.32
N PRO A 175 6.89 10.27 20.52
CA PRO A 175 6.74 8.91 21.02
C PRO A 175 7.85 8.55 22.00
N SER A 176 7.53 7.78 23.03
CA SER A 176 8.54 7.07 23.80
C SER A 176 9.20 5.96 22.96
N LEU A 177 10.37 5.49 23.41
CA LEU A 177 11.10 4.40 22.75
C LEU A 177 10.23 3.15 22.59
N LEU A 178 9.47 2.80 23.63
CA LEU A 178 8.57 1.64 23.63
C LEU A 178 7.42 1.81 22.63
N GLU A 179 6.73 2.95 22.64
CA GLU A 179 5.65 3.25 21.68
C GLU A 179 6.16 3.18 20.23
N TYR A 180 7.35 3.73 19.99
CA TYR A 180 7.98 3.77 18.68
C TYR A 180 8.35 2.37 18.17
N PHE A 181 9.05 1.56 18.95
CA PHE A 181 9.39 0.19 18.55
C PHE A 181 8.14 -0.70 18.46
N SER A 182 7.17 -0.52 19.34
CA SER A 182 5.89 -1.21 19.25
C SER A 182 5.15 -0.88 17.96
N TYR A 183 5.11 0.39 17.56
CA TYR A 183 4.48 0.78 16.30
C TYR A 183 5.18 0.18 15.07
N ASN A 184 6.51 0.22 15.03
CA ASN A 184 7.27 -0.30 13.89
C ASN A 184 7.27 -1.83 13.83
N CYS A 185 7.50 -2.49 14.96
CA CYS A 185 7.75 -3.92 15.08
C CYS A 185 6.58 -4.73 15.66
N ASN A 186 5.34 -4.23 15.61
CA ASN A 186 4.20 -5.03 16.08
C ASN A 186 3.97 -6.27 15.21
N PHE A 187 3.65 -7.39 15.87
CA PHE A 187 3.39 -8.67 15.20
C PHE A 187 2.25 -8.64 14.17
N MET A 188 1.27 -7.76 14.33
CA MET A 188 0.08 -7.70 13.46
C MET A 188 0.42 -7.24 12.04
N GLY A 189 1.48 -6.46 11.86
CA GLY A 189 1.82 -5.88 10.57
C GLY A 189 3.30 -5.89 10.19
N ILE A 190 4.18 -6.48 11.00
CA ILE A 190 5.63 -6.48 10.72
C ILE A 190 6.00 -7.21 9.42
N LEU A 191 5.28 -8.29 9.07
CA LEU A 191 5.64 -9.13 7.92
C LEU A 191 5.19 -8.54 6.58
N ALA A 192 3.95 -8.01 6.50
CA ALA A 192 3.37 -7.56 5.23
C ALA A 192 2.48 -6.30 5.33
N GLY A 193 2.51 -5.59 6.47
CA GLY A 193 1.56 -4.52 6.75
C GLY A 193 0.19 -5.09 7.13
N PRO A 194 -0.92 -4.38 6.85
CA PRO A 194 -0.98 -3.02 6.30
C PRO A 194 -0.27 -1.99 7.18
N THR A 195 0.22 -0.89 6.59
CA THR A 195 0.68 0.25 7.40
C THR A 195 -0.52 1.00 7.97
N CYS A 196 -0.33 1.67 9.10
CA CYS A 196 -1.38 2.44 9.77
C CYS A 196 -0.84 3.79 10.28
N SER A 197 -1.73 4.71 10.64
CA SER A 197 -1.35 5.93 11.35
C SER A 197 -0.81 5.60 12.74
N TYR A 198 0.20 6.34 13.20
CA TYR A 198 0.70 6.21 14.57
C TYR A 198 -0.40 6.50 15.60
N ASN A 199 -1.20 7.55 15.37
CA ASN A 199 -2.28 7.94 16.28
C ASN A 199 -3.33 6.82 16.44
N ASP A 200 -3.68 6.13 15.35
CA ASP A 200 -4.64 5.02 15.38
C ASP A 200 -4.06 3.80 16.10
N TYR A 201 -2.76 3.51 15.88
CA TYR A 201 -2.07 2.43 16.58
C TYR A 201 -2.00 2.66 18.09
N ILE A 202 -1.62 3.87 18.53
CA ILE A 202 -1.58 4.20 19.97
C ILE A 202 -2.98 4.18 20.57
N ALA A 203 -3.99 4.71 19.88
CA ALA A 203 -5.37 4.64 20.35
C ALA A 203 -5.83 3.18 20.52
N PHE A 204 -5.46 2.29 19.61
CA PHE A 204 -5.75 0.85 19.72
C PHE A 204 -5.02 0.19 20.90
N ILE A 205 -3.73 0.46 21.12
CA ILE A 205 -2.99 -0.12 22.23
C ILE A 205 -3.51 0.42 23.58
N GLU A 206 -3.81 1.71 23.68
CA GLU A 206 -4.30 2.34 24.90
C GLU A 206 -5.81 2.13 25.15
N GLY A 207 -6.55 1.59 24.17
CA GLY A 207 -8.01 1.39 24.27
C GLY A 207 -8.82 2.68 24.17
N LYS A 208 -8.28 3.72 23.53
CA LYS A 208 -8.96 4.99 23.32
C LYS A 208 -9.83 4.94 22.06
N PRO A 209 -10.94 5.71 22.00
CA PRO A 209 -11.74 5.83 20.77
C PRO A 209 -10.88 6.36 19.60
N CYS A 210 -11.02 5.78 18.41
CA CYS A 210 -10.38 6.29 17.20
C CYS A 210 -10.81 7.75 16.93
N ARG A 211 -9.87 8.65 16.65
CA ARG A 211 -10.14 10.10 16.49
C ARG A 211 -10.99 10.43 15.27
N HIS A 212 -10.94 9.62 14.21
CA HIS A 212 -11.83 9.73 13.05
C HIS A 212 -13.32 9.64 13.42
N ARG A 213 -13.65 9.04 14.58
CA ARG A 213 -15.01 8.89 15.14
C ARG A 213 -15.64 10.21 15.59
N GLU A 214 -14.83 11.21 15.95
CA GLU A 214 -15.34 12.46 16.54
C GLU A 214 -15.85 13.46 15.50
N GLN A 215 -15.39 13.38 14.24
CA GLN A 215 -15.72 14.39 13.23
C GLN A 215 -16.94 14.03 12.35
N GLU A 216 -17.24 12.75 12.14
CA GLU A 216 -18.43 12.34 11.34
C GLU A 216 -19.74 12.39 12.14
N SER A 217 -19.68 12.34 13.47
CA SER A 217 -20.87 12.40 14.32
C SER A 217 -21.05 13.82 14.88
N ASN A 218 -21.96 14.59 14.26
CA ASN A 218 -22.49 15.85 14.81
C ASN A 218 -23.24 15.62 16.14
N GLY A 219 -22.52 15.28 17.22
CA GLY A 219 -22.96 15.25 18.61
C GLY A 219 -24.08 14.27 18.99
N ARG A 220 -24.81 13.67 18.04
CA ARG A 220 -26.07 12.95 18.33
C ARG A 220 -25.93 11.48 18.75
N LEU A 221 -24.76 10.86 18.59
CA LEU A 221 -24.52 9.44 18.92
C LEU A 221 -23.69 9.25 20.21
N GLN A 222 -23.48 10.31 21.01
CA GLN A 222 -22.62 10.23 22.20
C GLN A 222 -23.20 9.42 23.38
N GLY A 223 -24.51 9.11 23.38
CA GLY A 223 -25.19 8.56 24.58
C GLY A 223 -25.33 7.04 24.69
N LYS A 224 -25.37 6.28 23.58
CA LYS A 224 -25.74 4.83 23.61
C LYS A 224 -24.68 3.87 23.07
N THR A 225 -23.60 4.36 22.46
CA THR A 225 -22.66 3.53 21.66
C THR A 225 -21.31 3.29 22.36
N ARG A 226 -21.27 3.37 23.70
CA ARG A 226 -20.05 3.14 24.51
C ARG A 226 -19.81 1.65 24.84
N LEU A 227 -20.75 0.75 24.58
CA LEU A 227 -20.78 -0.56 25.25
C LEU A 227 -20.53 -1.81 24.38
N ASN A 228 -20.59 -1.73 23.05
CA ASN A 228 -20.37 -2.93 22.23
C ASN A 228 -19.07 -2.79 21.44
N ASP A 229 -18.01 -3.48 21.90
CA ASP A 229 -16.87 -3.84 21.06
C ASP A 229 -17.37 -4.88 20.03
N PRO A 230 -17.59 -4.50 18.76
CA PRO A 230 -18.18 -5.40 17.79
C PRO A 230 -17.29 -6.63 17.58
N SER A 231 -17.89 -7.78 17.32
CA SER A 231 -17.11 -8.98 17.00
C SER A 231 -16.52 -8.88 15.60
N PRO A 232 -15.20 -9.09 15.41
CA PRO A 232 -14.55 -9.14 14.11
C PRO A 232 -14.76 -10.49 13.40
N ASN A 233 -15.30 -11.52 14.08
CA ASN A 233 -15.26 -12.91 13.62
C ASN A 233 -15.84 -13.09 12.21
N MET A 234 -16.98 -12.46 11.93
CA MET A 234 -17.62 -12.56 10.61
C MET A 234 -16.73 -11.97 9.51
N GLU A 235 -16.11 -10.81 9.76
CA GLU A 235 -15.20 -10.19 8.81
C GLU A 235 -13.93 -11.03 8.64
N VAL A 236 -13.36 -11.55 9.73
CA VAL A 236 -12.17 -12.41 9.67
C VAL A 236 -12.48 -13.67 8.84
N ILE A 237 -13.63 -14.33 9.05
CA ILE A 237 -14.06 -15.48 8.24
C ILE A 237 -14.17 -15.11 6.75
N ARG A 238 -14.78 -13.96 6.43
CA ARG A 238 -14.90 -13.46 5.04
C ARG A 238 -13.54 -13.23 4.40
N LYS A 239 -12.60 -12.62 5.12
CA LYS A 239 -11.23 -12.38 4.65
C LYS A 239 -10.45 -13.70 4.50
N LEU A 240 -10.62 -14.66 5.41
CA LEU A 240 -10.02 -16.00 5.29
C LEU A 240 -10.56 -16.77 4.09
N ALA A 241 -11.86 -16.67 3.80
CA ALA A 241 -12.44 -17.26 2.59
C ALA A 241 -11.85 -16.63 1.32
N THR A 242 -11.64 -15.30 1.32
CA THR A 242 -10.96 -14.59 0.23
C THR A 242 -9.50 -15.02 0.08
N CYS A 243 -8.80 -15.24 1.19
CA CYS A 243 -7.43 -15.76 1.21
C CYS A 243 -7.36 -17.16 0.60
N PHE A 244 -8.26 -18.06 1.03
CA PHE A 244 -8.35 -19.42 0.51
C PHE A 244 -8.57 -19.42 -1.01
N PHE A 245 -9.56 -18.65 -1.50
CA PHE A 245 -9.84 -18.56 -2.93
C PHE A 245 -8.67 -17.96 -3.72
N SER A 246 -8.05 -16.89 -3.21
CA SER A 246 -6.91 -16.25 -3.88
C SER A 246 -5.70 -17.18 -3.96
N LEU A 247 -5.41 -17.92 -2.88
CA LEU A 247 -4.31 -18.88 -2.84
C LEU A 247 -4.58 -20.06 -3.78
N LEU A 248 -5.80 -20.59 -3.80
CA LEU A 248 -6.22 -21.65 -4.72
C LEU A 248 -6.00 -21.23 -6.17
N VAL A 249 -6.52 -20.06 -6.57
CA VAL A 249 -6.33 -19.53 -7.93
C VAL A 249 -4.85 -19.35 -8.25
N PHE A 250 -4.06 -18.81 -7.31
CA PHE A 250 -2.63 -18.65 -7.51
C PHE A 250 -1.93 -19.99 -7.75
N LEU A 251 -2.14 -20.98 -6.89
CA LEU A 251 -1.45 -22.28 -6.98
C LEU A 251 -1.91 -23.10 -8.20
N SER A 252 -3.18 -22.98 -8.61
CA SER A 252 -3.73 -23.72 -9.74
C SER A 252 -3.44 -23.09 -11.10
N VAL A 253 -3.48 -21.76 -11.21
CA VAL A 253 -3.57 -21.07 -12.52
C VAL A 253 -2.30 -20.28 -12.87
N CYS A 254 -1.47 -19.88 -11.89
CA CYS A 254 -0.29 -19.05 -12.20
C CYS A 254 0.73 -19.77 -13.10
N LYS A 255 0.90 -21.09 -12.91
CA LYS A 255 1.81 -21.92 -13.73
C LYS A 255 1.32 -22.13 -15.16
N VAL A 256 0.01 -21.93 -15.41
CA VAL A 256 -0.60 -22.10 -16.74
C VAL A 256 -0.34 -20.90 -17.64
N PHE A 257 -0.26 -19.70 -17.07
CA PHE A 257 -0.07 -18.44 -17.79
C PHE A 257 1.18 -17.69 -17.32
N PRO A 258 2.40 -18.23 -17.56
CA PRO A 258 3.65 -17.55 -17.19
C PRO A 258 3.79 -16.20 -17.91
N VAL A 259 4.19 -15.16 -17.18
CA VAL A 259 4.34 -13.81 -17.73
C VAL A 259 5.45 -13.76 -18.77
N GLU A 260 6.47 -14.61 -18.62
CA GLU A 260 7.63 -14.76 -19.50
C GLU A 260 7.24 -15.17 -20.92
N ARG A 261 6.07 -15.80 -21.13
CA ARG A 261 5.62 -16.12 -22.49
C ARG A 261 5.31 -14.88 -23.32
N ASN A 262 5.02 -13.73 -22.69
CA ASN A 262 4.83 -12.46 -23.42
C ASN A 262 6.11 -11.95 -24.10
N ILE A 263 7.28 -12.50 -23.76
CA ILE A 263 8.59 -12.16 -24.34
C ILE A 263 9.23 -13.34 -25.08
N ASP A 264 8.50 -14.44 -25.24
CA ASP A 264 8.96 -15.60 -26.00
C ASP A 264 8.91 -15.32 -27.50
N ASP A 265 9.99 -15.66 -28.22
CA ASP A 265 10.13 -15.32 -29.64
C ASP A 265 9.14 -16.08 -30.52
N ASP A 266 8.91 -17.37 -30.23
CA ASP A 266 7.95 -18.20 -30.95
C ASP A 266 6.53 -17.68 -30.74
N PHE A 267 6.16 -17.38 -29.50
CA PHE A 267 4.86 -16.80 -29.19
C PHE A 267 4.62 -15.47 -29.92
N ILE A 268 5.59 -14.55 -29.89
CA ILE A 268 5.47 -13.25 -30.55
C ILE A 268 5.34 -13.40 -32.07
N ALA A 269 6.09 -14.32 -32.67
CA ALA A 269 6.11 -14.51 -34.13
C ALA A 269 4.86 -15.22 -34.67
N THR A 270 4.31 -16.18 -33.92
CA THR A 270 3.24 -17.08 -34.40
C THR A 270 1.83 -16.66 -33.95
N THR A 271 1.72 -15.90 -32.86
CA THR A 271 0.42 -15.57 -32.26
C THR A 271 -0.10 -14.23 -32.78
N PRO A 272 -1.35 -14.14 -33.27
CA PRO A 272 -1.90 -12.87 -33.74
C PRO A 272 -2.05 -11.87 -32.59
N PHE A 273 -1.93 -10.57 -32.89
CA PHE A 273 -1.85 -9.51 -31.87
C PHE A 273 -3.02 -9.50 -30.88
N TYR A 274 -4.26 -9.74 -31.32
CA TYR A 274 -5.42 -9.80 -30.41
C TYR A 274 -5.30 -10.94 -29.38
N ALA A 275 -4.72 -12.08 -29.77
CA ALA A 275 -4.50 -13.21 -28.87
C ALA A 275 -3.33 -12.92 -27.91
N GLN A 276 -2.31 -12.17 -28.34
CA GLN A 276 -1.27 -11.65 -27.44
C GLN A 276 -1.86 -10.69 -26.39
N VAL A 277 -2.81 -9.83 -26.77
CA VAL A 277 -3.51 -8.93 -25.83
C VAL A 277 -4.32 -9.72 -24.78
N VAL A 278 -5.07 -10.74 -25.22
CA VAL A 278 -5.82 -11.62 -24.31
C VAL A 278 -4.87 -12.37 -23.40
N TYR A 279 -3.77 -12.92 -23.93
CA TYR A 279 -2.76 -13.61 -23.14
C TYR A 279 -2.13 -12.71 -22.07
N LEU A 280 -1.74 -11.49 -22.46
CA LEU A 280 -1.20 -10.48 -21.53
C LEU A 280 -2.16 -10.23 -20.36
N TYR A 281 -3.46 -10.05 -20.65
CA TYR A 281 -4.47 -9.86 -19.61
C TYR A 281 -4.55 -11.08 -18.69
N LEU A 282 -4.63 -12.29 -19.25
CA LEU A 282 -4.71 -13.53 -18.48
C LEU A 282 -3.46 -13.77 -17.62
N SER A 283 -2.24 -13.64 -18.18
CA SER A 283 -0.99 -13.85 -17.43
C SER A 283 -0.80 -12.88 -16.28
N MET A 284 -1.25 -11.64 -16.45
CA MET A 284 -1.17 -10.64 -15.38
C MET A 284 -2.27 -10.83 -14.34
N LEU A 285 -3.49 -11.19 -14.77
CA LEU A 285 -4.61 -11.50 -13.88
C LEU A 285 -4.26 -12.66 -12.93
N THR A 286 -3.62 -13.72 -13.43
CA THR A 286 -3.23 -14.89 -12.63
C THR A 286 -2.06 -14.63 -11.68
N THR A 287 -1.32 -13.54 -11.89
CA THR A 287 -0.20 -13.11 -11.03
C THR A 287 -0.68 -12.29 -9.82
N ARG A 288 -1.81 -11.58 -9.91
CA ARG A 288 -2.33 -10.73 -8.81
C ARG A 288 -2.75 -11.49 -7.54
N PRO A 289 -3.36 -12.69 -7.59
CA PRO A 289 -3.91 -13.37 -6.42
C PRO A 289 -2.92 -13.63 -5.28
N LYS A 290 -1.61 -13.76 -5.55
CA LYS A 290 -0.60 -13.86 -4.48
C LYS A 290 -0.58 -12.65 -3.55
N TYR A 291 -0.78 -11.44 -4.10
CA TYR A 291 -0.88 -10.21 -3.32
C TYR A 291 -2.22 -10.12 -2.59
N TYR A 292 -3.30 -10.59 -3.23
CA TYR A 292 -4.62 -10.66 -2.60
C TYR A 292 -4.60 -11.55 -1.38
N PHE A 293 -3.97 -12.71 -1.47
CA PHE A 293 -3.76 -13.60 -0.34
C PHE A 293 -2.98 -12.92 0.79
N VAL A 294 -1.75 -12.47 0.53
CA VAL A 294 -0.86 -11.96 1.58
C VAL A 294 -1.43 -10.72 2.28
N TRP A 295 -1.94 -9.74 1.53
CA TRP A 295 -2.46 -8.51 2.14
C TRP A 295 -3.83 -8.68 2.79
N THR A 296 -4.69 -9.58 2.29
CA THR A 296 -5.98 -9.86 2.94
C THR A 296 -5.77 -10.67 4.23
N LEU A 297 -4.79 -11.58 4.28
CA LEU A 297 -4.45 -12.31 5.49
C LEU A 297 -3.90 -11.36 6.56
N ALA A 298 -3.03 -10.44 6.17
CA ALA A 298 -2.48 -9.43 7.07
C ALA A 298 -3.59 -8.50 7.63
N ASP A 299 -4.53 -8.07 6.79
CA ASP A 299 -5.73 -7.32 7.22
C ASP A 299 -6.58 -8.15 8.21
N ALA A 300 -6.79 -9.46 7.94
CA ALA A 300 -7.50 -10.35 8.85
C ALA A 300 -6.84 -10.49 10.23
N ILE A 301 -5.49 -10.52 10.30
CA ILE A 301 -4.75 -10.56 11.58
C ILE A 301 -4.99 -9.30 12.40
N ASN A 302 -4.96 -8.13 11.78
CA ASN A 302 -5.23 -6.87 12.47
C ASN A 302 -6.68 -6.87 13.00
N ASN A 303 -7.65 -7.23 12.16
CA ASN A 303 -9.05 -7.30 12.57
C ASN A 303 -9.31 -8.32 13.69
N ALA A 304 -8.64 -9.48 13.66
CA ALA A 304 -8.71 -10.47 14.73
C ALA A 304 -8.21 -9.93 16.07
N ALA A 305 -7.20 -9.06 16.05
CA ALA A 305 -6.69 -8.36 17.24
C ALA A 305 -7.64 -7.24 17.74
N GLY A 306 -8.68 -6.91 16.96
CA GLY A 306 -9.58 -5.77 17.20
C GLY A 306 -9.07 -4.46 16.60
N PHE A 307 -8.01 -4.49 15.78
CA PHE A 307 -7.47 -3.32 15.11
C PHE A 307 -7.91 -3.27 13.65
N GLY A 308 -8.68 -2.26 13.26
CA GLY A 308 -9.22 -2.16 11.90
C GLY A 308 -10.69 -1.74 11.83
N PHE A 309 -11.36 -1.64 12.98
CA PHE A 309 -12.72 -1.12 13.08
C PHE A 309 -12.79 0.37 12.69
N ASN A 310 -13.74 0.72 11.83
CA ASN A 310 -13.92 2.04 11.22
C ASN A 310 -15.35 2.58 11.38
N GLY A 311 -15.95 2.33 12.54
CA GLY A 311 -17.32 2.76 12.83
C GLY A 311 -18.38 1.86 12.18
N TYR A 312 -19.60 2.38 12.08
CA TYR A 312 -20.73 1.69 11.48
C TYR A 312 -21.12 2.35 10.17
N ASP A 313 -21.65 1.57 9.23
CA ASP A 313 -22.26 2.13 8.03
C ASP A 313 -23.66 2.68 8.29
N SER A 314 -24.33 3.14 7.23
CA SER A 314 -25.70 3.67 7.28
C SER A 314 -26.72 2.67 7.79
N ASP A 315 -26.43 1.37 7.64
CA ASP A 315 -27.30 0.26 8.02
C ASP A 315 -26.99 -0.26 9.44
N GLY A 316 -26.00 0.36 10.12
CA GLY A 316 -25.59 -0.02 11.46
C GLY A 316 -24.68 -1.25 11.52
N VAL A 317 -24.12 -1.69 10.39
CA VAL A 317 -23.18 -2.82 10.32
C VAL A 317 -21.76 -2.33 10.62
N PRO A 318 -20.99 -3.03 11.47
CA PRO A 318 -19.63 -2.63 11.80
C PRO A 318 -18.72 -2.72 10.59
N ARG A 319 -18.01 -1.63 10.27
CA ARG A 319 -16.99 -1.57 9.22
C ARG A 319 -15.63 -1.94 9.78
N TRP A 320 -14.91 -2.78 9.08
CA TRP A 320 -13.60 -3.30 9.46
C TRP A 320 -12.56 -3.02 8.35
N ASP A 321 -12.58 -1.79 7.86
CA ASP A 321 -11.79 -1.32 6.71
C ASP A 321 -10.90 -0.11 7.03
N LEU A 322 -10.63 0.17 8.32
CA LEU A 322 -9.76 1.29 8.75
C LEU A 322 -8.37 1.16 8.13
N ILE A 323 -7.85 -0.07 8.14
CA ILE A 323 -6.53 -0.41 7.61
C ILE A 323 -6.65 -1.60 6.65
N SER A 324 -7.18 -1.35 5.45
CA SER A 324 -7.16 -2.32 4.35
C SER A 324 -6.20 -1.86 3.26
N ASN A 325 -5.47 -2.82 2.67
CA ASN A 325 -4.58 -2.58 1.52
C ASN A 325 -5.25 -2.83 0.17
N LEU A 326 -6.39 -3.53 0.15
CA LEU A 326 -7.01 -3.99 -1.08
C LEU A 326 -8.52 -3.82 -1.06
N ARG A 327 -9.07 -3.46 -2.22
CA ARG A 327 -10.49 -3.57 -2.54
C ARG A 327 -10.66 -4.30 -3.87
N ILE A 328 -10.57 -5.64 -3.83
CA ILE A 328 -10.40 -6.51 -5.00
C ILE A 328 -11.42 -6.21 -6.11
N MET A 329 -12.72 -6.07 -5.78
CA MET A 329 -13.74 -5.78 -6.79
C MET A 329 -13.53 -4.44 -7.50
N ASN A 330 -13.07 -3.41 -6.78
CA ASN A 330 -12.77 -2.11 -7.39
C ASN A 330 -11.51 -2.13 -8.26
N ILE A 331 -10.61 -3.10 -8.03
CA ILE A 331 -9.40 -3.33 -8.83
C ILE A 331 -9.79 -4.03 -10.13
N GLU A 332 -10.50 -5.15 -10.04
CA GLU A 332 -10.88 -5.97 -11.20
C GLU A 332 -11.91 -5.27 -12.10
N LEU A 333 -12.77 -4.42 -11.53
CA LEU A 333 -13.78 -3.63 -12.26
C LEU A 333 -13.37 -2.17 -12.51
N ALA A 334 -12.08 -1.83 -12.34
CA ALA A 334 -11.61 -0.46 -12.51
C ALA A 334 -11.83 0.08 -13.94
N THR A 335 -12.59 1.17 -14.07
CA THR A 335 -12.82 1.88 -15.35
C THR A 335 -11.82 3.02 -15.60
N SER A 336 -10.82 3.18 -14.73
CA SER A 336 -9.74 4.13 -14.96
C SER A 336 -8.49 3.73 -14.18
N PHE A 337 -7.32 4.11 -14.71
CA PHE A 337 -6.03 3.87 -14.08
C PHE A 337 -5.97 4.40 -12.64
N LYS A 338 -6.57 5.58 -12.39
CA LYS A 338 -6.66 6.15 -11.03
C LYS A 338 -7.47 5.26 -10.09
N VAL A 339 -8.63 4.75 -10.52
CA VAL A 339 -9.48 3.89 -9.67
C VAL A 339 -8.71 2.63 -9.30
N PHE A 340 -7.97 2.02 -10.23
CA PHE A 340 -7.14 0.87 -9.90
C PHE A 340 -6.08 1.19 -8.84
N LEU A 341 -5.29 2.26 -9.06
CA LEU A 341 -4.23 2.67 -8.14
C LEU A 341 -4.76 3.06 -6.75
N ASP A 342 -5.92 3.70 -6.67
CA ASP A 342 -6.54 4.08 -5.39
C ASP A 342 -7.04 2.87 -4.58
N ASN A 343 -7.15 1.68 -5.19
CA ASN A 343 -7.64 0.45 -4.55
C ASN A 343 -6.58 -0.65 -4.42
N TRP A 344 -5.40 -0.46 -5.03
CA TRP A 344 -4.26 -1.36 -4.95
C TRP A 344 -3.21 -0.83 -3.96
N ASN A 345 -2.88 -1.62 -2.94
CA ASN A 345 -1.92 -1.23 -1.89
C ASN A 345 -2.25 0.16 -1.29
N ILE A 346 -3.48 0.30 -0.83
CA ILE A 346 -4.11 1.56 -0.43
C ILE A 346 -3.26 2.33 0.58
N GLN A 347 -2.70 1.66 1.59
CA GLN A 347 -1.93 2.33 2.63
C GLN A 347 -0.59 2.86 2.12
N THR A 348 0.04 2.15 1.17
CA THR A 348 1.22 2.64 0.44
C THR A 348 0.87 3.87 -0.40
N ALA A 349 -0.27 3.86 -1.10
CA ALA A 349 -0.73 5.01 -1.87
C ALA A 349 -0.99 6.23 -0.95
N HIS A 350 -1.56 6.02 0.24
CA HIS A 350 -1.71 7.07 1.25
C HIS A 350 -0.36 7.57 1.78
N TRP A 351 0.61 6.69 2.04
CA TRP A 351 1.96 7.10 2.41
C TRP A 351 2.59 7.98 1.34
N LEU A 352 2.66 7.49 0.09
CA LEU A 352 3.18 8.21 -1.07
C LEU A 352 2.52 9.59 -1.24
N LYS A 353 1.20 9.63 -1.08
CA LYS A 353 0.43 10.88 -1.15
C LYS A 353 0.88 11.87 -0.07
N ARG A 354 0.96 11.40 1.18
CA ARG A 354 1.35 12.22 2.34
C ARG A 354 2.79 12.68 2.21
N VAL A 355 3.76 11.76 2.11
CA VAL A 355 5.20 12.09 2.18
C VAL A 355 5.75 12.78 0.94
N CYS A 356 5.10 12.61 -0.22
CA CYS A 356 5.61 13.14 -1.49
C CYS A 356 4.58 14.00 -2.23
N TYR A 357 3.44 13.43 -2.67
CA TYR A 357 2.54 14.11 -3.61
C TYR A 357 1.99 15.46 -3.12
N GLU A 358 1.64 15.55 -1.83
CA GLU A 358 1.13 16.79 -1.21
C GLU A 358 2.23 17.79 -0.86
N ARG A 359 3.47 17.31 -0.73
CA ARG A 359 4.63 18.11 -0.28
C ARG A 359 5.52 18.56 -1.44
N CYS A 360 5.34 17.98 -2.62
CA CYS A 360 6.11 18.29 -3.82
C CYS A 360 5.46 19.46 -4.61
N PRO A 361 6.16 20.60 -4.76
CA PRO A 361 5.61 21.76 -5.49
C PRO A 361 5.62 21.55 -7.02
N TYR A 362 6.62 20.82 -7.55
CA TYR A 362 6.84 20.66 -8.99
C TYR A 362 6.63 19.21 -9.42
N ASN A 363 5.70 18.98 -10.35
CA ASN A 363 5.39 17.65 -10.90
C ASN A 363 5.16 16.55 -9.83
N PRO A 364 4.18 16.73 -8.92
CA PRO A 364 3.95 15.81 -7.81
C PRO A 364 3.64 14.39 -8.26
N THR A 365 3.00 14.20 -9.42
CA THR A 365 2.80 12.85 -10.01
C THR A 365 4.15 12.17 -10.27
N ALA A 366 5.06 12.81 -10.99
CA ALA A 366 6.35 12.21 -11.35
C ALA A 366 7.19 11.90 -10.12
N ALA A 367 7.30 12.85 -9.18
CA ALA A 367 8.01 12.65 -7.93
C ALA A 367 7.46 11.45 -7.13
N THR A 368 6.14 11.27 -7.11
CA THR A 368 5.49 10.16 -6.41
C THR A 368 5.82 8.81 -7.05
N PHE A 369 5.79 8.71 -8.38
CA PHE A 369 6.14 7.48 -9.09
C PHE A 369 7.63 7.14 -8.96
N ILE A 370 8.52 8.14 -8.98
CA ILE A 370 9.96 7.94 -8.76
C ILE A 370 10.22 7.45 -7.33
N LEU A 371 9.61 8.08 -6.32
CA LEU A 371 9.70 7.62 -4.93
C LEU A 371 9.19 6.19 -4.79
N SER A 372 8.08 5.86 -5.46
CA SER A 372 7.57 4.49 -5.50
C SER A 372 8.58 3.52 -6.09
N ALA A 373 9.24 3.86 -7.20
CA ALA A 373 10.28 3.02 -7.80
C ALA A 373 11.45 2.77 -6.83
N MET A 374 11.97 3.83 -6.22
CA MET A 374 13.06 3.75 -5.25
C MET A 374 12.69 2.88 -4.04
N TRP A 375 11.45 2.94 -3.58
CA TRP A 375 10.96 2.13 -2.46
C TRP A 375 10.83 0.63 -2.81
N HIS A 376 10.42 0.30 -4.04
CA HIS A 376 10.35 -1.10 -4.50
C HIS A 376 11.75 -1.71 -4.69
N GLY A 377 12.73 -0.91 -5.11
CA GLY A 377 14.14 -1.23 -5.00
C GLY A 377 14.96 -1.10 -6.27
N ALA A 378 16.07 -1.82 -6.33
CA ALA A 378 17.12 -1.60 -7.34
C ALA A 378 16.86 -2.26 -8.70
N TYR A 379 15.87 -3.15 -8.82
CA TYR A 379 15.58 -3.83 -10.07
C TYR A 379 15.11 -2.84 -11.15
N PRO A 380 15.74 -2.81 -12.34
CA PRO A 380 15.38 -1.87 -13.39
C PRO A 380 13.92 -1.97 -13.86
N GLY A 381 13.31 -3.15 -13.77
CA GLY A 381 11.90 -3.38 -14.09
C GLY A 381 10.95 -2.48 -13.30
N TYR A 382 11.26 -2.19 -12.02
CA TYR A 382 10.46 -1.26 -11.21
C TYR A 382 10.46 0.15 -11.81
N TYR A 383 11.64 0.67 -12.15
CA TYR A 383 11.77 2.00 -12.75
C TYR A 383 11.01 2.11 -14.07
N LEU A 384 11.11 1.10 -14.95
CA LEU A 384 10.37 1.06 -16.20
C LEU A 384 8.84 1.08 -15.98
N THR A 385 8.34 0.30 -15.02
CA THR A 385 6.92 0.29 -14.65
C THR A 385 6.46 1.64 -14.13
N PHE A 386 7.15 2.22 -13.16
CA PHE A 386 6.68 3.47 -12.55
C PHE A 386 6.83 4.68 -13.50
N LEU A 387 7.87 4.73 -14.33
CA LEU A 387 8.00 5.75 -15.38
C LEU A 387 6.88 5.63 -16.42
N THR A 388 6.55 4.41 -16.85
CA THR A 388 5.38 4.17 -17.72
C THR A 388 4.08 4.59 -17.03
N GLY A 389 3.94 4.31 -15.74
CA GLY A 389 2.82 4.74 -14.92
C GLY A 389 2.59 6.26 -14.90
N ILE A 390 3.66 7.07 -14.99
CA ILE A 390 3.53 8.53 -15.11
C ILE A 390 2.77 8.89 -16.39
N VAL A 391 3.24 8.37 -17.53
CA VAL A 391 2.68 8.68 -18.85
C VAL A 391 1.22 8.22 -18.93
N VAL A 392 0.94 6.98 -18.51
CA VAL A 392 -0.42 6.42 -18.49
C VAL A 392 -1.34 7.21 -17.54
N THR A 393 -0.85 7.64 -16.38
CA THR A 393 -1.64 8.47 -15.45
C THR A 393 -2.04 9.81 -16.06
N LEU A 394 -1.12 10.46 -16.78
CA LEU A 394 -1.40 11.74 -17.43
C LEU A 394 -2.43 11.58 -18.56
N ALA A 395 -2.27 10.57 -19.41
CA ALA A 395 -3.22 10.26 -20.47
C ALA A 395 -4.61 9.89 -19.93
N ALA A 396 -4.67 9.00 -18.94
CA ALA A 396 -5.93 8.59 -18.31
C ALA A 396 -6.66 9.78 -17.68
N ARG A 397 -5.93 10.73 -17.08
CA ARG A 397 -6.49 11.99 -16.56
C ARG A 397 -7.06 12.86 -17.69
N ALA A 398 -6.35 12.97 -18.81
CA ALA A 398 -6.78 13.78 -19.95
C ALA A 398 -8.06 13.23 -20.59
N VAL A 399 -8.14 11.91 -20.80
CA VAL A 399 -9.34 11.23 -21.28
C VAL A 399 -10.49 11.39 -20.29
N ARG A 400 -10.25 11.20 -18.98
CA ARG A 400 -11.31 11.33 -17.97
C ARG A 400 -11.88 12.74 -17.90
N HIS A 401 -11.06 13.77 -18.11
CA HIS A 401 -11.48 15.16 -18.07
C HIS A 401 -12.24 15.58 -19.33
N ASN A 402 -11.71 15.22 -20.51
CA ASN A 402 -12.21 15.73 -21.79
C ASN A 402 -13.26 14.82 -22.43
N VAL A 403 -13.16 13.50 -22.29
CA VAL A 403 -14.01 12.54 -23.03
C VAL A 403 -15.22 12.12 -22.22
N ARG A 404 -15.05 11.82 -20.92
CA ARG A 404 -16.13 11.29 -20.07
C ARG A 404 -17.42 12.12 -20.09
N PRO A 405 -17.40 13.48 -20.04
CA PRO A 405 -18.63 14.27 -19.98
C PRO A 405 -19.61 13.96 -21.12
N TYR A 406 -19.12 13.65 -22.32
CA TYR A 406 -19.95 13.33 -23.48
C TYR A 406 -20.74 12.01 -23.36
N PHE A 407 -20.33 11.12 -22.46
CA PHE A 407 -20.97 9.81 -22.25
C PHE A 407 -21.89 9.75 -21.03
N LEU A 408 -22.04 10.87 -20.29
CA LEU A 408 -22.88 10.91 -19.08
C LEU A 408 -24.36 11.27 -19.37
N GLY A 409 -24.70 11.64 -20.61
CA GLY A 409 -26.05 12.08 -20.96
C GLY A 409 -27.12 10.98 -20.99
N SER A 410 -26.73 9.70 -21.09
CA SER A 410 -27.66 8.56 -21.11
C SER A 410 -27.04 7.32 -20.43
N PRO A 411 -27.84 6.50 -19.73
CA PRO A 411 -27.34 5.27 -19.11
C PRO A 411 -26.64 4.32 -20.09
N ALA A 412 -27.15 4.20 -21.32
CA ALA A 412 -26.56 3.34 -22.35
C ALA A 412 -25.19 3.85 -22.80
N HIS A 413 -25.06 5.16 -23.06
CA HIS A 413 -23.77 5.78 -23.42
C HIS A 413 -22.74 5.64 -22.29
N LYS A 414 -23.19 5.78 -21.03
CA LYS A 414 -22.35 5.57 -19.86
C LYS A 414 -21.88 4.12 -19.77
N GLN A 415 -22.75 3.15 -20.00
CA GLN A 415 -22.38 1.73 -19.99
C GLN A 415 -21.35 1.40 -21.08
N ILE A 416 -21.54 1.90 -22.30
CA ILE A 416 -20.58 1.74 -23.39
C ILE A 416 -19.21 2.32 -22.99
N TYR A 417 -19.20 3.54 -22.45
CA TYR A 417 -17.99 4.17 -21.94
C TYR A 417 -17.33 3.34 -20.83
N ASP A 418 -18.11 2.85 -19.87
CA ASP A 418 -17.59 2.07 -18.74
C ASP A 418 -16.97 0.74 -19.22
N VAL A 419 -17.58 0.03 -20.18
CA VAL A 419 -17.02 -1.21 -20.75
C VAL A 419 -15.73 -0.95 -21.51
N ILE A 420 -15.72 0.05 -22.40
CA ILE A 420 -14.52 0.41 -23.19
C ILE A 420 -13.38 0.85 -22.29
N THR A 421 -13.67 1.70 -21.30
CA THR A 421 -12.65 2.22 -20.38
C THR A 421 -12.19 1.19 -19.38
N TRP A 422 -13.05 0.23 -18.98
CA TRP A 422 -12.64 -0.94 -18.21
C TRP A 422 -11.62 -1.78 -18.99
N ALA A 423 -11.96 -2.22 -20.21
CA ALA A 423 -11.07 -3.05 -21.02
C ALA A 423 -9.74 -2.33 -21.29
N SER A 424 -9.81 -1.06 -21.69
CA SER A 424 -8.62 -0.23 -21.95
C SER A 424 -7.76 -0.04 -20.69
N THR A 425 -8.40 0.15 -19.53
CA THR A 425 -7.69 0.31 -18.24
C THR A 425 -6.97 -0.98 -17.86
N GLN A 426 -7.64 -2.13 -17.94
CA GLN A 426 -7.03 -3.42 -17.61
C GLN A 426 -5.82 -3.71 -18.49
N ILE A 427 -5.92 -3.51 -19.80
CA ILE A 427 -4.80 -3.70 -20.73
C ILE A 427 -3.65 -2.72 -20.41
N ALA A 428 -3.95 -1.43 -20.22
CA ALA A 428 -2.93 -0.43 -19.90
C ALA A 428 -2.18 -0.75 -18.60
N ILE A 429 -2.86 -1.27 -17.59
CA ILE A 429 -2.23 -1.70 -16.34
C ILE A 429 -1.35 -2.92 -16.58
N CYS A 430 -1.85 -3.94 -17.29
CA CYS A 430 -1.06 -5.13 -17.59
C CYS A 430 0.22 -4.76 -18.33
N TYR A 431 0.11 -3.94 -19.39
CA TYR A 431 1.25 -3.41 -20.13
C TYR A 431 2.23 -2.62 -19.25
N THR A 432 1.73 -1.82 -18.31
CA THR A 432 2.56 -1.02 -17.38
C THR A 432 3.33 -1.91 -16.40
N VAL A 433 2.73 -3.01 -15.94
CA VAL A 433 3.24 -3.84 -14.84
C VAL A 433 4.10 -5.02 -15.33
N VAL A 434 4.09 -5.38 -16.61
CA VAL A 434 4.98 -6.46 -17.12
C VAL A 434 6.45 -6.29 -16.70
N PRO A 435 7.10 -5.12 -16.85
CA PRO A 435 8.48 -4.95 -16.38
C PRO A 435 8.67 -5.17 -14.87
N PHE A 436 7.66 -4.84 -14.06
CA PHE A 436 7.67 -5.08 -12.62
C PHE A 436 7.81 -6.56 -12.30
N VAL A 437 7.20 -7.43 -13.11
CA VAL A 437 7.29 -8.89 -12.95
C VAL A 437 8.60 -9.43 -13.55
N LEU A 438 9.03 -8.90 -14.69
CA LEU A 438 10.26 -9.35 -15.37
C LEU A 438 11.56 -8.88 -14.70
N LEU A 439 11.52 -7.83 -13.88
CA LEU A 439 12.62 -7.24 -13.10
C LEU A 439 13.82 -6.70 -13.90
N SER A 440 14.00 -7.08 -15.17
CA SER A 440 15.18 -6.81 -15.99
C SER A 440 14.90 -5.92 -17.20
N VAL A 441 15.90 -5.12 -17.62
CA VAL A 441 15.79 -4.18 -18.76
C VAL A 441 15.58 -4.91 -20.08
N GLY A 442 16.41 -5.91 -20.39
CA GLY A 442 16.40 -6.59 -21.69
C GLY A 442 15.04 -7.21 -22.01
N PRO A 443 14.52 -8.12 -21.16
CA PRO A 443 13.17 -8.67 -21.27
C PRO A 443 12.07 -7.60 -21.37
N SER A 444 12.15 -6.55 -20.55
CA SER A 444 11.14 -5.49 -20.53
C SER A 444 11.13 -4.67 -21.83
N LEU A 445 12.30 -4.34 -22.38
CA LEU A 445 12.40 -3.63 -23.66
C LEU A 445 12.00 -4.53 -24.83
N LYS A 446 12.27 -5.85 -24.76
CA LYS A 446 11.78 -6.81 -25.74
C LYS A 446 10.25 -6.82 -25.79
N PHE A 447 9.60 -6.88 -24.63
CA PHE A 447 8.14 -6.76 -24.52
C PHE A 447 7.60 -5.46 -25.14
N TYR A 448 8.19 -4.31 -24.78
CA TYR A 448 7.73 -3.04 -25.34
C TYR A 448 7.94 -2.94 -26.86
N ARG A 449 9.04 -3.50 -27.38
CA ARG A 449 9.30 -3.57 -28.82
C ARG A 449 8.30 -4.45 -29.56
N SER A 450 7.94 -5.62 -29.02
CA SER A 450 6.93 -6.49 -29.66
C SER A 450 5.53 -5.85 -29.70
N TRP A 451 5.26 -4.95 -28.75
CA TRP A 451 4.05 -4.11 -28.73
C TRP A 451 4.21 -2.77 -29.45
N TYR A 452 5.31 -2.56 -30.17
CA TYR A 452 5.64 -1.34 -30.92
C TYR A 452 5.57 -0.05 -30.08
N PHE A 453 5.77 -0.14 -28.76
CA PHE A 453 5.55 0.96 -27.81
C PHE A 453 4.15 1.60 -27.92
N SER A 454 3.16 0.87 -28.44
CA SER A 454 1.84 1.38 -28.82
C SER A 454 1.11 2.11 -27.68
N VAL A 455 1.15 1.57 -26.47
CA VAL A 455 0.52 2.19 -25.30
C VAL A 455 1.24 3.49 -24.90
N HIS A 456 2.58 3.53 -24.95
CA HIS A 456 3.34 4.75 -24.67
C HIS A 456 3.02 5.84 -25.69
N ILE A 457 3.10 5.51 -26.98
CA ILE A 457 2.81 6.43 -28.08
C ILE A 457 1.37 6.96 -27.97
N GLY A 458 0.40 6.06 -27.81
CA GLY A 458 -1.00 6.42 -27.65
C GLY A 458 -1.25 7.34 -26.44
N CYS A 459 -0.62 7.05 -25.30
CA CYS A 459 -0.75 7.90 -24.11
C CYS A 459 -0.13 9.29 -24.30
N VAL A 460 1.03 9.39 -24.95
CA VAL A 460 1.67 10.68 -25.26
C VAL A 460 0.80 11.50 -26.21
N LEU A 461 0.29 10.88 -27.28
CA LEU A 461 -0.60 11.54 -28.23
C LEU A 461 -1.88 12.05 -27.54
N LEU A 462 -2.50 11.22 -26.69
CA LEU A 462 -3.69 11.62 -25.92
C LEU A 462 -3.39 12.77 -24.95
N ALA A 463 -2.23 12.76 -24.28
CA ALA A 463 -1.84 13.82 -23.37
C ALA A 463 -1.56 15.16 -24.07
N ILE A 464 -1.08 15.12 -25.31
CA ILE A 464 -0.86 16.31 -26.15
C ILE A 464 -2.18 16.82 -26.74
N ALA A 465 -3.00 15.92 -27.29
CA ALA A 465 -4.23 16.28 -27.99
C ALA A 465 -5.36 16.76 -27.04
N LEU A 466 -5.36 16.29 -25.78
CA LEU A 466 -6.39 16.61 -24.81
C LEU A 466 -5.83 17.52 -23.70
N PRO A 467 -5.99 18.85 -23.80
CA PRO A 467 -5.44 19.77 -22.83
C PRO A 467 -6.04 19.54 -21.44
N VAL A 468 -5.20 19.63 -20.41
CA VAL A 468 -5.61 19.58 -19.01
C VAL A 468 -5.00 20.76 -18.28
N LYS A 469 -5.82 21.64 -17.71
CA LYS A 469 -5.33 22.79 -16.95
C LYS A 469 -4.31 22.36 -15.86
N PRO A 470 -3.15 23.03 -15.73
CA PRO A 470 -2.20 22.78 -14.64
C PRO A 470 -2.85 22.81 -13.25
N ARG A 471 -2.36 21.97 -12.33
CA ARG A 471 -2.94 21.82 -10.98
C ARG A 471 -2.91 23.13 -10.18
N HIS A 472 -1.84 23.92 -10.28
CA HIS A 472 -1.70 25.18 -9.54
C HIS A 472 -2.76 26.20 -9.96
N LEU A 473 -3.12 26.26 -11.25
CA LEU A 473 -4.21 27.12 -11.73
C LEU A 473 -5.56 26.64 -11.23
N ARG A 474 -5.80 25.32 -11.20
CA ARG A 474 -7.04 24.74 -10.65
C ARG A 474 -7.21 24.97 -9.15
N LEU A 475 -6.13 24.85 -8.37
CA LEU A 475 -6.15 25.14 -6.94
C LEU A 475 -6.37 26.63 -6.68
N LYS A 476 -5.76 27.50 -7.48
CA LYS A 476 -5.97 28.96 -7.40
C LYS A 476 -7.42 29.34 -7.71
N GLU A 477 -8.02 28.76 -8.75
CA GLU A 477 -9.45 28.93 -9.09
C GLU A 477 -10.38 28.40 -7.98
N GLN A 478 -10.07 27.24 -7.38
CA GLN A 478 -10.86 26.70 -6.26
C GLN A 478 -10.77 27.59 -5.01
N HIS A 479 -9.56 28.06 -4.67
CA HIS A 479 -9.37 29.00 -3.56
C HIS A 479 -10.08 30.34 -3.81
N SER A 480 -10.04 30.87 -5.04
CA SER A 480 -10.78 32.10 -5.37
C SER A 480 -12.29 31.89 -5.27
N LEU A 481 -12.82 30.77 -5.76
CA LEU A 481 -14.26 30.46 -5.67
C LEU A 481 -14.75 30.30 -4.23
N ILE A 482 -13.94 29.68 -3.37
CA ILE A 482 -14.23 29.56 -1.93
C ILE A 482 -14.20 30.94 -1.27
N SER A 483 -13.19 31.77 -1.58
CA SER A 483 -13.09 33.14 -1.08
C SER A 483 -14.24 34.04 -1.53
N THR A 484 -14.73 33.89 -2.76
CA THR A 484 -15.89 34.64 -3.26
C THR A 484 -17.18 34.18 -2.58
N ARG A 485 -17.34 32.88 -2.31
CA ARG A 485 -18.50 32.34 -1.57
C ARG A 485 -18.53 32.81 -0.12
N THR A 486 -17.39 32.80 0.58
CA THR A 486 -17.32 33.32 1.96
C THR A 486 -17.55 34.83 2.03
N ALA A 487 -17.03 35.60 1.07
CA ALA A 487 -17.32 37.04 0.98
C ALA A 487 -18.81 37.32 0.71
N SER A 488 -19.46 36.52 -0.14
CA SER A 488 -20.90 36.65 -0.40
C SER A 488 -21.77 36.30 0.81
N SER A 489 -21.37 35.30 1.61
CA SER A 489 -22.11 34.92 2.82
C SER A 489 -21.99 35.95 3.96
N ASP A 490 -20.87 36.68 4.05
CA ASP A 490 -20.73 37.76 5.04
C ASP A 490 -21.48 39.04 4.63
N SER A 491 -21.69 39.27 3.33
CA SER A 491 -22.49 40.41 2.83
C SER A 491 -24.01 40.25 3.04
N GLN A 492 -24.49 39.05 3.37
CA GLN A 492 -25.91 38.76 3.57
C GLN A 492 -26.35 38.70 5.06
N LYS A 493 -25.49 39.06 6.01
CA LYS A 493 -25.95 39.27 7.40
C LYS A 493 -26.81 40.54 7.44
N PRO A 494 -28.12 40.46 7.77
CA PRO A 494 -28.94 41.64 7.90
C PRO A 494 -28.40 42.51 9.04
N LYS A 495 -28.15 43.78 8.76
CA LYS A 495 -27.93 44.79 9.81
C LYS A 495 -29.22 44.86 10.64
N THR A 496 -29.18 44.31 11.84
CA THR A 496 -30.18 44.57 12.86
C THR A 496 -30.03 46.03 13.30
N THR A 497 -30.91 46.88 12.77
CA THR A 497 -31.31 48.15 13.40
C THR A 497 -32.53 47.93 14.26
#